data_AF-A0A371K774-F1
#
_entry.id   AF-A0A371K774-F1
#
_cell.length_a   1.000
_cell.length_b   1.000
_cell.length_c   1.000
_cell.angle_alpha   90.00
_cell.angle_beta   90.00
_cell.angle_gamma   90.00
#
_symmetry.space_group_name_H-M   'P 1'
#
loop_
_entity.id
_entity.type
_entity.pdbx_description
1 polymer ?
#
loop_
_entity_poly.entity_id
_entity_poly.type
_entity_poly.pdbx_seq_one_letter_code
_entity_poly.pdbx_strand_id
1 'polypeptide(L)' 'MNARHIDHVNLRIPEDGADEAREFYGQQLGFGSEDALYAADEKPFFDVRLSATAVIHLWPTDEFEAPTKTNYDHVAVVV' A
#
# COMPACT_ATOMS: atom_id res chain seq x y z
N MET A 1 -3.16 27.06 3.70
CA MET A 1 -3.75 25.72 3.48
C MET A 1 -4.14 25.14 4.83
N ASN A 2 -5.27 24.43 4.92
CA ASN A 2 -5.78 23.86 6.17
C ASN A 2 -5.81 22.32 6.05
N ALA A 3 -4.64 21.68 6.15
CA ALA A 3 -4.53 20.21 6.13
C ALA A 3 -5.29 19.58 7.31
N ARG A 4 -5.90 18.41 7.10
CA ARG A 4 -6.77 17.75 8.11
C ARG A 4 -6.33 16.35 8.51
N HIS A 5 -5.84 15.57 7.55
CA HIS A 5 -5.39 14.20 7.75
C HIS A 5 -4.43 13.81 6.62
N ILE A 6 -3.75 12.68 6.81
CA ILE A 6 -3.00 12.01 5.76
C ILE A 6 -4.00 11.33 4.83
N ASP A 7 -3.95 11.67 3.54
CA ASP A 7 -4.78 11.07 2.50
C ASP A 7 -4.19 9.73 2.04
N HIS A 8 -2.89 9.70 1.77
CA HIS A 8 -2.21 8.46 1.41
C HIS A 8 -0.72 8.49 1.74
N VAL A 9 -0.13 7.29 1.74
CA VAL A 9 1.32 7.08 1.65
C VAL A 9 1.61 6.14 0.49
N ASN A 10 2.78 6.28 -0.13
CA ASN A 10 3.25 5.37 -1.17
C ASN A 10 4.26 4.40 -0.56
N LEU A 11 4.04 3.10 -0.73
CA LEU A 11 5.00 2.06 -0.38
C LEU A 11 5.40 1.30 -1.64
N ARG A 12 6.71 1.17 -1.85
CA ARG A 12 7.24 0.22 -2.82
C ARG A 12 7.20 -1.18 -2.23
N ILE A 13 6.82 -2.15 -3.03
CA ILE A 13 6.88 -3.58 -2.72
C ILE A 13 7.61 -4.29 -3.86
N PRO A 14 8.12 -5.53 -3.65
CA PRO A 14 8.70 -6.32 -4.74
C PRO A 14 7.75 -6.41 -5.95
N GLU A 15 8.31 -6.47 -7.16
CA GLU A 15 7.55 -6.55 -8.42
C GLU A 15 6.53 -7.71 -8.43
N ASP A 16 6.89 -8.84 -7.82
CA ASP A 16 6.06 -10.03 -7.65
C ASP A 16 5.29 -10.07 -6.32
N GLY A 17 5.41 -9.04 -5.49
CA GLY A 17 4.87 -8.99 -4.13
C GLY A 17 3.37 -8.69 -4.02
N ALA A 18 2.65 -8.54 -5.14
CA ALA A 18 1.24 -8.15 -5.13
C ALA A 18 0.34 -9.17 -4.43
N ASP A 19 0.58 -10.46 -4.63
CA ASP A 19 -0.24 -11.52 -4.01
C ASP A 19 0.01 -11.62 -2.50
N GLU A 20 1.27 -11.52 -2.07
CA GLU A 20 1.62 -11.47 -0.64
C GLU A 20 1.00 -10.24 0.04
N ALA A 21 1.01 -9.08 -0.63
CA ALA A 21 0.38 -7.88 -0.13
C ALA A 21 -1.15 -8.03 0.01
N ARG A 22 -1.82 -8.68 -0.94
CA ARG A 22 -3.26 -8.98 -0.85
C ARG A 22 -3.58 -9.90 0.32
N GLU A 23 -2.77 -10.93 0.53
CA GLU A 23 -2.93 -11.82 1.68
C GLU A 23 -2.77 -11.04 2.99
N PHE A 24 -1.68 -10.30 3.13
CA PHE A 24 -1.37 -9.56 4.35
C PHE A 24 -2.40 -8.48 4.66
N TYR A 25 -2.62 -7.53 3.75
CA TYR A 25 -3.53 -6.41 4.01
C TYR A 25 -5.00 -6.82 3.97
N GLY A 26 -5.38 -7.71 3.05
CA GLY A 26 -6.77 -8.11 2.85
C GLY A 26 -7.22 -9.21 3.81
N GLN A 27 -6.53 -10.33 3.82
CA GLN A 27 -6.98 -11.53 4.54
C GLN A 27 -6.59 -11.48 6.02
N GLN A 28 -5.37 -11.04 6.34
CA GLN A 28 -4.86 -11.03 7.71
C GLN A 28 -5.28 -9.77 8.48
N LEU A 29 -5.23 -8.59 7.85
CA LEU A 29 -5.61 -7.31 8.48
C LEU A 29 -7.06 -6.88 8.20
N GLY A 30 -7.73 -7.47 7.21
CA GLY A 30 -9.15 -7.19 6.93
C GLY A 30 -9.42 -5.90 6.14
N PHE A 31 -8.43 -5.31 5.48
CA PHE A 31 -8.61 -4.10 4.67
C PHE A 31 -9.17 -4.40 3.28
N GLY A 32 -9.87 -3.42 2.69
CA GLY A 32 -10.29 -3.48 1.29
C GLY A 32 -9.14 -3.16 0.34
N SER A 33 -9.07 -3.85 -0.80
CA SER A 33 -8.14 -3.56 -1.89
C SER A 33 -8.85 -3.07 -3.16
N GLU A 34 -8.31 -2.06 -3.80
CA GLU A 34 -8.78 -1.52 -5.09
C GLU A 34 -7.71 -1.77 -6.15
N ASP A 35 -7.73 -2.96 -6.76
CA ASP A 35 -6.67 -3.44 -7.65
C ASP A 35 -7.09 -3.63 -9.11
N ALA A 36 -8.35 -3.39 -9.46
CA ALA A 36 -8.85 -3.59 -10.81
C ALA A 36 -8.06 -2.83 -11.90
N LEU A 37 -7.73 -1.56 -11.64
CA LEU A 37 -6.94 -0.75 -12.58
C LEU A 37 -5.48 -1.18 -12.66
N TYR A 38 -4.93 -1.69 -11.56
CA TYR A 38 -3.60 -2.29 -11.54
C TYR A 38 -3.56 -3.57 -12.35
N ALA A 39 -4.53 -4.47 -12.14
CA ALA A 39 -4.67 -5.71 -12.90
C ALA A 39 -4.92 -5.49 -14.40
N ALA A 40 -5.50 -4.34 -14.76
CA ALA A 40 -5.72 -3.92 -16.15
C ALA A 40 -4.52 -3.18 -16.78
N ASP A 41 -3.41 -3.00 -16.05
CA ASP A 41 -2.24 -2.23 -16.49
C ASP A 41 -2.56 -0.75 -16.80
N GLU A 42 -3.64 -0.22 -16.20
CA GLU A 42 -4.06 1.19 -16.34
C GLU A 42 -3.51 2.07 -15.22
N LYS A 43 -3.05 1.47 -14.12
CA LYS A 43 -2.48 2.15 -12.95
C LYS A 43 -1.27 1.36 -12.42
N PRO A 44 -0.11 1.98 -12.15
CA PRO A 44 1.11 1.26 -11.74
C PRO A 44 1.13 0.82 -10.27
N PHE A 45 0.03 1.02 -9.53
CA PHE A 45 -0.10 0.66 -8.12
C PHE A 45 -1.54 0.24 -7.83
N PHE A 46 -1.77 -0.41 -6.70
CA PHE A 46 -3.12 -0.67 -6.18
C PHE A 46 -3.28 -0.10 -4.77
N ASP A 47 -4.53 0.13 -4.37
CA ASP A 47 -4.81 0.82 -3.12
C ASP A 47 -5.25 -0.16 -2.04
N VAL A 48 -4.72 0.02 -0.82
CA VAL A 48 -5.23 -0.60 0.40
C VAL A 48 -5.97 0.45 1.22
N ARG A 49 -7.26 0.25 1.44
CA ARG A 49 -8.17 1.19 2.11
C ARG A 49 -8.09 1.05 3.63
N LEU A 50 -7.45 2.02 4.29
CA LEU A 50 -7.29 2.04 5.76
C LEU A 50 -8.51 2.64 6.48
N SER A 51 -9.15 3.63 5.86
CA SER A 51 -10.37 4.28 6.36
C SER A 51 -11.15 4.92 5.21
N ALA A 52 -12.27 5.58 5.50
CA ALA A 52 -13.04 6.32 4.50
C ALA A 52 -12.22 7.39 3.75
N THR A 53 -11.11 7.86 4.31
CA THR A 53 -10.31 8.97 3.76
C THR A 53 -8.83 8.68 3.64
N ALA A 54 -8.36 7.46 3.94
CA ALA A 54 -6.95 7.12 3.93
C ALA A 54 -6.64 5.82 3.21
N VAL A 55 -5.60 5.81 2.37
CA VAL A 55 -5.11 4.63 1.65
C VAL A 55 -3.60 4.46 1.74
N ILE A 56 -3.13 3.25 1.48
CA ILE A 56 -1.75 2.98 1.10
C ILE A 56 -1.75 2.66 -0.39
N HIS A 57 -0.97 3.40 -1.18
CA HIS A 57 -0.67 3.01 -2.55
C HIS A 57 0.50 2.02 -2.52
N LEU A 58 0.25 0.79 -2.94
CA LEU A 58 1.27 -0.24 -3.06
C LEU A 58 1.80 -0.28 -4.49
N TRP A 59 3.10 -0.02 -4.64
CA TRP A 59 3.82 0.04 -5.90
C TRP A 59 4.73 -1.17 -6.07
N PRO A 60 4.25 -2.25 -6.73
CA PRO A 60 5.12 -3.30 -7.25
C PRO A 60 6.17 -2.72 -8.19
N THR A 61 7.45 -2.97 -7.93
CA THR A 61 8.54 -2.44 -8.74
C THR A 61 9.81 -3.27 -8.58
N ASP A 62 10.58 -3.36 -9.66
CA ASP A 62 11.94 -3.91 -9.69
C ASP A 62 12.97 -3.00 -9.01
N GLU A 63 12.65 -1.71 -8.80
CA GLU A 63 13.42 -0.75 -8.01
C GLU A 63 13.16 -0.85 -6.49
N PHE A 64 12.61 -1.97 -6.02
CA PHE A 64 12.35 -2.16 -4.60
C PHE A 64 13.67 -2.36 -3.83
N GLU A 65 13.91 -1.49 -2.84
CA GLU A 65 15.00 -1.64 -1.88
C GLU A 65 14.45 -2.12 -0.53
N ALA A 66 14.87 -3.31 -0.11
CA ALA A 66 14.44 -3.87 1.17
C ALA A 66 14.87 -2.97 2.36
N PRO A 67 14.00 -2.77 3.37
CA PRO A 67 14.34 -1.93 4.53
C PRO A 67 15.53 -2.48 5.31
N THR A 68 16.54 -1.64 5.57
CA THR A 68 17.76 -2.01 6.31
C THR A 68 17.75 -1.57 7.79
N LYS A 69 16.55 -1.40 8.39
CA LYS A 69 16.26 -0.81 9.72
C LYS A 69 16.47 0.71 9.85
N THR A 70 17.11 1.36 8.89
CA THR A 70 17.39 2.82 8.92
C THR A 70 16.51 3.64 7.97
N ASN A 71 15.64 2.99 7.19
CA ASN A 71 14.90 3.60 6.09
C ASN A 71 13.43 3.17 6.22
N TYR A 72 12.52 4.15 6.21
CA TYR A 72 11.06 4.02 6.39
C TYR A 72 10.64 3.45 7.76
N ASP A 73 10.12 4.32 8.63
CA ASP A 73 9.96 4.00 10.06
C ASP A 73 8.84 2.98 10.31
N HIS A 74 7.59 3.25 9.89
CA HIS A 74 6.44 2.32 9.88
C HIS A 74 5.15 3.08 9.57
N VAL A 75 4.08 2.36 9.24
CA VAL A 75 2.70 2.85 9.38
C VAL A 75 2.08 2.13 10.57
N ALA A 76 1.60 2.88 11.56
CA ALA A 76 0.90 2.31 12.69
C ALA A 76 -0.59 2.18 12.38
N VAL A 77 -1.11 0.96 12.50
CA VAL A 77 -2.54 0.66 12.38
C VAL A 77 -3.08 0.40 13.78
N VAL A 78 -4.17 1.07 14.14
CA VAL A 78 -4.90 0.75 15.37
C VAL A 78 -5.77 -0.48 15.13
N VAL A 79 -5.74 -1.42 16.07
CA VAL A 79 -6.54 -2.66 16.06
C VAL A 79 -7.57 -2.66 17.18
#